data_AF-A0A3C0NA94-F1
#
_entry.id   AF-A0A3C0NA94-F1
#
_cell.length_a   1.000
_cell.length_b   1.000
_cell.length_c   1.000
_cell.angle_alpha   90.00
_cell.angle_beta   90.00
_cell.angle_gamma   90.00
#
_symmetry.space_group_name_H-M   'P 1'
#
loop_
_entity.id
_entity.type
_entity.pdbx_description
1 polymer ?
#
loop_
_entity_poly.entity_id
_entity_poly.type
_entity_poly.pdbx_seq_one_letter_code
_entity_poly.pdbx_strand_id
1 'polypeptide(L)'
;MNISLTPEQEQFIQEKINSGKYETADELITEAFRLLEERDKHYEKWVEETRKKVAVGIAQLDRGEGIDGEEVFQELLEEIEQAKVV
;
A
#
# COMPACT_ATOMS: atom_id res chain seq x y z
N MET A 1 -21.57 -1.93 -22.64
CA MET A 1 -20.62 -3.03 -22.36
C MET A 1 -21.36 -4.00 -21.47
N ASN A 2 -21.45 -5.28 -21.80
CA ASN A 2 -22.11 -6.26 -20.93
C ASN A 2 -21.07 -6.88 -20.01
N ILE A 3 -21.27 -6.75 -18.70
CA ILE A 3 -20.44 -7.38 -17.68
C ILE A 3 -21.20 -8.63 -17.23
N SER A 4 -20.58 -9.79 -17.37
CA SER A 4 -21.12 -11.05 -16.83
C SER A 4 -20.59 -11.24 -15.42
N LEU A 5 -21.48 -11.34 -14.46
CA LEU A 5 -21.15 -11.66 -13.08
C LEU A 5 -21.06 -13.17 -12.90
N THR A 6 -20.18 -13.63 -12.02
CA THR A 6 -20.21 -15.01 -11.55
C THR A 6 -21.33 -15.17 -10.51
N PRO A 7 -21.87 -16.39 -10.30
CA PRO A 7 -22.90 -16.62 -9.29
C PRO A 7 -22.49 -16.13 -7.89
N GLU A 8 -21.20 -16.25 -7.55
CA GLU A 8 -20.65 -15.78 -6.28
C GLU A 8 -20.67 -14.26 -6.16
N GLN A 9 -20.42 -13.53 -7.25
CA GLN A 9 -20.51 -12.08 -7.29
C GLN A 9 -21.95 -11.60 -7.16
N GLU A 10 -22.90 -12.27 -7.83
CA GLU A 10 -24.33 -11.98 -7.70
C GLU A 10 -24.82 -12.19 -6.26
N GLN A 11 -24.44 -13.31 -5.65
CA GLN A 11 -24.78 -13.59 -4.25
C GLN A 11 -24.21 -12.52 -3.32
N PHE A 12 -22.94 -12.14 -3.50
CA PHE A 12 -22.31 -11.10 -2.70
C PHE A 12 -23.04 -9.76 -2.81
N ILE A 13 -23.40 -9.34 -4.03
CA ILE A 13 -24.15 -8.10 -4.26
C ILE A 13 -25.51 -8.17 -3.55
N GLN A 14 -26.22 -9.30 -3.69
CA GLN A 14 -27.53 -9.48 -3.07
C GLN A 14 -27.45 -9.44 -1.54
N GLU A 15 -26.43 -10.06 -0.92
CA GLU A 15 -26.21 -10.00 0.52
C GLU A 15 -25.98 -8.57 1.03
N LYS A 16 -25.23 -7.75 0.27
CA LYS A 16 -24.94 -6.36 0.63
C LYS A 16 -26.15 -5.43 0.46
N ILE A 17 -27.01 -5.70 -0.51
CA ILE A 17 -28.28 -4.99 -0.67
C ILE A 17 -29.25 -5.40 0.46
N ASN A 18 -29.37 -6.71 0.71
CA ASN A 18 -30.24 -7.24 1.76
C ASN A 18 -29.82 -6.78 3.17
N SER A 19 -28.54 -6.46 3.39
CA SER A 19 -28.10 -5.88 4.66
C SER A 19 -28.51 -4.40 4.84
N GLY A 20 -29.15 -3.80 3.83
CA GLY A 20 -29.55 -2.39 3.84
C GLY A 20 -28.39 -1.41 3.71
N LYS A 21 -27.19 -1.90 3.33
CA LYS A 21 -25.99 -1.06 3.19
C LYS A 21 -25.96 -0.33 1.84
N TYR A 22 -26.63 -0.89 0.83
CA TYR A 22 -26.77 -0.33 -0.51
C TYR A 22 -28.20 -0.56 -0.99
N GLU A 23 -28.77 0.39 -1.74
CA GLU A 23 -30.12 0.30 -2.28
C GLU A 23 -30.15 -0.48 -3.61
N THR A 24 -29.06 -0.39 -4.38
CA THR A 24 -28.97 -1.01 -5.71
C THR A 24 -27.60 -1.63 -5.98
N ALA A 25 -27.54 -2.54 -6.97
CA ALA A 25 -26.29 -3.10 -7.45
C ALA A 25 -25.37 -2.03 -8.07
N ASP A 26 -25.95 -1.06 -8.79
CA ASP A 26 -25.21 0.03 -9.44
C ASP A 26 -24.52 0.94 -8.41
N GLU A 27 -25.17 1.22 -7.29
CA GLU A 27 -24.57 1.97 -6.18
C GLU A 27 -23.35 1.23 -5.59
N LEU A 28 -23.52 -0.06 -5.30
CA LEU A 28 -22.43 -0.90 -4.79
C LEU A 28 -21.25 -0.96 -5.77
N ILE A 29 -21.54 -1.17 -7.06
CA ILE A 29 -20.51 -1.26 -8.11
C ILE A 29 -19.79 0.08 -8.27
N THR A 30 -20.51 1.20 -8.23
CA THR A 30 -19.90 2.55 -8.28
C THR A 30 -18.94 2.75 -7.12
N GLU A 31 -19.35 2.39 -5.91
CA GLU A 31 -18.51 2.48 -4.72
C GLU A 31 -17.29 1.55 -4.81
N ALA A 32 -17.46 0.33 -5.33
CA ALA A 32 -16.36 -0.60 -5.56
C ALA A 32 -15.32 -0.04 -6.53
N PHE A 33 -15.75 0.61 -7.62
CA PHE A 33 -14.85 1.27 -8.55
C PHE A 33 -14.15 2.49 -7.94
N ARG A 34 -14.85 3.28 -7.10
CA ARG A 34 -14.23 4.40 -6.37
C ARG A 34 -13.10 3.90 -5.47
N LEU A 35 -13.37 2.84 -4.69
CA LEU A 35 -12.36 2.24 -3.81
C LEU A 35 -11.18 1.65 -4.59
N LEU A 36 -11.45 1.04 -5.74
CA LEU A 36 -10.42 0.55 -6.66
C LEU A 36 -9.53 1.70 -7.15
N GLU A 37 -10.13 2.79 -7.64
CA GLU A 37 -9.40 3.95 -8.12
C GLU A 37 -8.58 4.62 -7.01
N GLU A 38 -9.12 4.73 -5.79
CA GLU A 38 -8.39 5.26 -4.64
C GLU A 38 -7.17 4.40 -4.31
N ARG A 39 -7.33 3.08 -4.25
CA ARG A 39 -6.23 2.14 -4.02
C ARG A 39 -5.15 2.27 -5.09
N ASP A 40 -5.55 2.35 -6.35
CA ASP A 40 -4.62 2.42 -7.47
C ASP A 40 -3.85 3.77 -7.45
N LYS A 41 -4.53 4.89 -7.15
CA LYS A 41 -3.89 6.19 -6.93
C LYS A 41 -2.89 6.17 -5.76
N HIS A 42 -3.26 5.52 -4.66
CA HIS A 42 -2.37 5.36 -3.51
C HIS A 42 -1.11 4.57 -3.89
N TYR A 43 -1.27 3.49 -4.66
CA TYR A 43 -0.16 2.68 -5.14
C TYR A 43 0.76 3.48 -6.08
N GLU A 44 0.20 4.18 -7.06
CA GLU A 44 0.98 5.02 -7.99
C GLU A 44 1.79 6.10 -7.26
N LYS A 45 1.15 6.78 -6.30
CA LYS A 45 1.83 7.78 -5.46
C LYS A 45 2.96 7.15 -4.65
N TRP A 46 2.72 6.00 -4.03
CA TRP A 46 3.76 5.29 -3.28
C TRP A 46 4.95 4.88 -4.18
N VAL A 47 4.68 4.40 -5.40
CA VAL A 47 5.72 4.07 -6.37
C VAL A 47 6.53 5.32 -6.74
N GLU A 48 5.88 6.45 -7.03
CA GLU A 48 6.56 7.70 -7.38
C GLU A 48 7.46 8.20 -6.24
N GLU A 49 6.93 8.24 -5.02
CA GLU A 49 7.67 8.67 -3.83
C GLU A 49 8.86 7.74 -3.54
N THR A 50 8.67 6.43 -3.68
CA THR A 50 9.74 5.44 -3.50
C THR A 50 10.83 5.59 -4.53
N ARG A 51 10.47 5.78 -5.81
CA ARG A 51 11.44 6.03 -6.89
C ARG A 51 12.28 7.27 -6.63
N LYS A 52 11.66 8.35 -6.12
CA LYS A 52 12.39 9.58 -5.73
C LYS A 52 13.41 9.28 -4.61
N LYS A 53 13.00 8.57 -3.55
CA LYS A 53 13.90 8.19 -2.44
C LYS A 53 15.06 7.32 -2.91
N VAL A 54 14.79 6.33 -3.76
CA VAL A 54 15.82 5.46 -4.34
C VAL A 54 16.80 6.25 -5.20
N ALA A 55 16.31 7.17 -6.05
CA ALA A 55 17.17 8.02 -6.87
C ALA A 55 18.10 8.90 -6.02
N VAL A 56 17.60 9.45 -4.91
CA VAL A 56 18.43 10.18 -3.94
C VAL A 56 19.51 9.26 -3.36
N GLY A 57 19.15 8.07 -2.90
CA GLY A 57 20.10 7.10 -2.35
C GLY A 57 21.19 6.70 -3.35
N ILE A 58 20.82 6.44 -4.60
CA ILE A 58 21.79 6.14 -5.67
C ILE A 58 22.76 7.32 -5.86
N ALA A 59 22.24 8.55 -5.93
CA ALA A 59 23.09 9.73 -6.09
C ALA A 59 24.02 9.97 -4.89
N GLN A 60 23.61 9.59 -3.67
CA GLN A 60 24.46 9.62 -2.48
C GLN A 60 25.59 8.59 -2.58
N LEU A 61 25.27 7.37 -3.00
CA LEU A 61 26.26 6.32 -3.22
C LEU A 61 27.28 6.71 -4.29
N ASP A 62 26.83 7.32 -5.39
CA ASP A 62 27.71 7.81 -6.46
C ASP A 62 28.69 8.91 -5.97
N ARG A 63 28.31 9.66 -4.94
CA ARG A 63 29.18 10.64 -4.26
C ARG A 63 30.06 10.04 -3.18
N GLY A 64 29.97 8.73 -2.94
CA GLY A 64 30.72 8.05 -1.89
C GLY A 64 30.18 8.30 -0.48
N GLU A 65 28.93 8.75 -0.34
CA GLU A 65 28.26 8.98 0.95
C GLU A 65 27.66 7.70 1.55
N GLY A 66 27.98 6.53 1.00
CA GLY A 66 27.60 5.25 1.57
C GLY A 66 28.31 4.99 2.89
N ILE A 67 27.61 4.36 3.83
CA ILE A 67 28.13 3.91 5.12
C ILE A 67 28.26 2.39 5.12
N ASP A 68 29.22 1.86 5.86
CA ASP A 68 29.42 0.42 5.97
C ASP A 68 28.26 -0.22 6.74
N GLY A 69 27.66 -1.26 6.17
CA GLY A 69 26.48 -1.88 6.75
C GLY A 69 26.78 -2.58 8.08
N GLU A 70 27.94 -3.21 8.22
CA GLU A 70 28.31 -3.94 9.44
C GLU A 70 28.52 -2.96 10.60
N GLU A 71 29.18 -1.82 10.34
CA GLU A 71 29.35 -0.75 11.32
C GLU A 71 27.99 -0.21 11.81
N VAL A 72 27.07 0.07 10.90
CA VAL A 72 25.70 0.54 11.25
C VAL A 72 24.94 -0.47 12.10
N PHE A 73 25.00 -1.75 11.75
CA PHE A 73 24.28 -2.79 12.52
C PHE A 73 24.88 -2.97 13.91
N GLN A 74 26.20 -2.86 14.06
CA GLN A 74 26.85 -2.91 15.37
C GLN A 74 26.38 -1.76 16.26
N GLU A 75 26.42 -0.52 15.76
CA GLU A 75 25.94 0.66 16.50
C GLU A 75 24.47 0.52 16.92
N LEU A 76 23.59 0.10 16.00
CA LEU A 76 22.16 -0.10 16.30
C LEU A 76 21.91 -1.16 17.38
N LEU A 77 22.66 -2.26 17.36
CA LEU A 77 22.53 -3.32 18.36
C LEU A 77 23.01 -2.84 19.73
N GLU A 78 24.08 -2.05 19.78
CA GLU A 78 24.56 -1.43 21.02
C GLU A 78 23.52 -0.46 21.61
N GLU A 79 22.90 0.38 20.78
CA GLU A 79 21.81 1.28 21.22
C GLU A 79 20.61 0.50 21.79
N ILE A 80 20.21 -0.58 21.13
CA ILE A 80 19.11 -1.44 21.60
C ILE A 80 19.44 -2.08 22.94
N GLU A 81 20.67 -2.56 23.14
CA GLU A 81 21.09 -3.15 24.42
C GLU A 81 21.14 -2.11 25.54
N GLN A 82 21.63 -0.89 25.28
CA GLN A 82 21.61 0.19 26.27
C GLN A 82 20.18 0.59 26.66
N ALA A 83 19.25 0.59 25.71
CA ALA A 83 17.84 0.91 25.96
C ALA A 83 17.10 -0.16 26.79
N LYS A 84 17.58 -1.41 26.84
CA LYS A 84 17.02 -2.49 27.66
C LYS A 84 17.47 -2.46 29.11
N VAL A 85 18.53 -1.73 29.43
CA VAL A 85 19.13 -1.65 30.78
C VAL A 85 18.50 -0.52 31.62
N VAL A 86 17.57 0.25 31.04
CA VAL A 86 16.75 1.30 31.69
C VAL A 86 15.33 0.81 31.96
#